data_AF-A0A9X8N6Y6-F1
#
_entry.id   AF-A0A9X8N6Y6-F1
#
_cell.length_a   1.000
_cell.length_b   1.000
_cell.length_c   1.000
_cell.angle_alpha   90.00
_cell.angle_beta   90.00
_cell.angle_gamma   90.00
#
_symmetry.space_group_name_H-M   'P 1'
#
loop_
_entity.id
_entity.type
_entity.pdbx_description
1 polymer ?
#
loop_
_entity_poly.entity_id
_entity_poly.type
_entity_poly.pdbx_seq_one_letter_code
_entity_poly.pdbx_strand_id
1 'polypeptide(L)'
;MGRSHHFHLDQGGHSITVNVGPGRDGEIELLVNGKVVAYQQQHGTGLNLLTGELPDDPVRIFRIRVREPRLVPTAPRCTLELDGVERPMPERFLA
;
A
#
# COMPACT_ATOMS: atom_id res chain seq x y z
N MET A 1 1.33 -1.18 -21.67
CA MET A 1 1.42 -0.02 -20.76
C MET A 1 0.52 -0.31 -19.58
N GLY A 2 1.06 -0.92 -18.51
CA GLY A 2 0.28 -1.08 -17.29
C GLY A 2 0.16 0.27 -16.58
N ARG A 3 -0.92 0.46 -15.83
CA ARG A 3 -1.09 1.64 -14.98
C ARG A 3 -0.43 1.35 -13.64
N SER A 4 0.42 2.25 -13.18
CA SER A 4 0.85 2.26 -11.78
C SER A 4 -0.31 2.78 -10.94
N HIS A 5 -0.51 2.20 -9.77
CA HIS A 5 -1.54 2.61 -8.83
C HIS A 5 -0.89 3.24 -7.61
N HIS A 6 -1.39 4.38 -7.18
CA HIS A 6 -0.88 5.11 -6.03
C HIS A 6 -2.00 5.19 -5.00
N PHE A 7 -1.76 4.70 -3.80
CA PHE A 7 -2.69 4.79 -2.69
C PHE A 7 -2.11 5.70 -1.63
N HIS A 8 -2.96 6.51 -1.02
CA HIS A 8 -2.52 7.47 -0.03
C HIS A 8 -3.58 7.62 1.06
N LEU A 9 -3.15 7.64 2.31
CA LEU A 9 -4.00 7.85 3.47
C LEU A 9 -3.19 8.53 4.57
N ASP A 10 -3.76 9.56 5.17
CA ASP A 10 -3.24 10.16 6.39
C ASP A 10 -3.77 9.42 7.61
N GLN A 11 -2.86 8.96 8.46
CA GLN A 11 -3.18 8.21 9.67
C GLN A 11 -2.32 8.73 10.83
N GLY A 12 -2.96 9.19 11.90
CA GLY A 12 -2.26 9.61 13.13
C GLY A 12 -1.30 10.80 12.94
N GLY A 13 -1.50 11.64 11.90
CA GLY A 13 -0.55 12.71 11.56
C GLY A 13 0.62 12.24 10.68
N HIS A 14 0.60 10.99 10.24
CA HIS A 14 1.56 10.44 9.29
C HIS A 14 0.91 10.20 7.92
N SER A 15 1.65 10.55 6.88
CA SER A 15 1.26 10.30 5.50
C SER A 15 1.73 8.91 5.11
N ILE A 16 0.80 7.99 4.87
CA ILE A 16 1.10 6.63 4.40
C ILE A 16 0.80 6.58 2.91
N THR A 17 1.79 6.21 2.11
CA THR A 17 1.67 6.10 0.66
C THR A 17 2.11 4.73 0.20
N VAL A 18 1.34 4.11 -0.69
CA VAL A 18 1.65 2.82 -1.29
C VAL A 18 1.68 2.99 -2.79
N ASN A 19 2.82 2.74 -3.41
CA ASN A 19 2.96 2.68 -4.86
C ASN A 19 2.89 1.22 -5.28
N VAL A 20 2.09 0.93 -6.30
CA VAL A 20 1.97 -0.40 -6.88
C VAL A 20 2.33 -0.27 -8.36
N GLY A 21 3.41 -0.93 -8.75
CA GLY A 21 3.93 -0.93 -10.10
C GLY A 21 2.98 -1.62 -11.09
N PRO A 22 3.20 -1.41 -12.40
CA PRO A 22 2.34 -1.97 -13.42
C PRO A 22 2.60 -3.47 -13.63
N GLY A 23 1.53 -4.29 -13.62
CA GLY A 23 1.59 -5.71 -13.97
C GLY A 23 1.96 -6.63 -12.80
N ARG A 24 2.22 -7.91 -13.09
CA ARG A 24 2.53 -8.94 -12.06
C ARG A 24 3.96 -8.88 -11.55
N ASP A 25 4.88 -8.41 -12.38
CA ASP A 25 6.28 -8.15 -12.02
C ASP A 25 6.49 -6.71 -11.54
N GLY A 26 5.39 -6.01 -11.21
CA GLY A 26 5.45 -4.69 -10.62
C GLY A 26 6.04 -4.74 -9.21
N GLU A 27 6.54 -3.59 -8.76
CA GLU A 27 7.08 -3.41 -7.43
C GLU A 27 6.06 -2.71 -6.54
N ILE A 28 5.99 -3.08 -5.26
CA ILE A 28 5.17 -2.40 -4.26
C ILE A 28 6.09 -1.66 -3.30
N GLU A 29 5.93 -0.35 -3.23
CA GLU A 29 6.66 0.50 -2.31
C GLU A 29 5.70 1.03 -1.24
N LEU A 30 6.12 0.96 0.02
CA LEU A 30 5.42 1.55 1.14
C LEU A 30 6.25 2.67 1.73
N LEU A 31 5.67 3.87 1.74
CA LEU A 31 6.27 5.08 2.28
C LEU A 31 5.48 5.59 3.48
N VAL A 32 6.21 6.08 4.48
CA VAL A 32 5.68 6.82 5.63
C VAL A 32 6.37 8.18 5.66
N ASN A 33 5.58 9.26 5.62
CA ASN A 33 6.06 10.64 5.57
C ASN A 33 7.06 10.90 4.42
N GLY A 34 6.85 10.21 3.29
CA GLY A 34 7.73 10.31 2.11
C GLY A 34 9.01 9.47 2.18
N LYS A 35 9.24 8.70 3.26
CA LYS A 35 10.36 7.76 3.38
C LYS A 35 9.90 6.34 3.10
N VAL A 36 10.60 5.61 2.24
CA VAL A 36 10.36 4.18 2.02
C VAL A 36 10.66 3.41 3.32
N VAL A 37 9.66 2.71 3.84
CA VAL A 37 9.78 1.86 5.03
C VAL A 37 9.67 0.37 4.70
N ALA A 38 9.00 0.02 3.61
CA ALA A 38 8.98 -1.35 3.10
C ALA A 38 8.89 -1.37 1.58
N TYR A 39 9.37 -2.47 1.00
CA TYR A 39 9.49 -2.63 -0.43
C TYR A 39 9.37 -4.11 -0.81
N GLN A 40 8.65 -4.39 -1.89
CA GLN A 40 8.42 -5.74 -2.39
C GLN A 40 8.50 -5.76 -3.92
N GLN A 41 9.47 -6.47 -4.49
CA GLN A 41 9.74 -6.47 -5.94
C GLN A 41 8.74 -7.27 -6.79
N GLN A 42 8.00 -8.21 -6.19
CA GLN A 42 7.12 -9.09 -6.94
C GLN A 42 5.73 -9.10 -6.32
N HIS A 43 4.71 -8.94 -7.16
CA HIS A 43 3.35 -9.11 -6.72
C HIS A 43 3.02 -10.60 -6.57
N GLY A 44 2.74 -11.02 -5.35
CA GLY A 44 2.08 -12.28 -5.07
C GLY A 44 0.69 -12.32 -5.70
N THR A 45 0.27 -13.50 -6.15
CA THR A 45 -1.04 -13.64 -6.81
C THR A 45 -2.19 -13.40 -5.82
N GLY A 46 -2.79 -12.21 -5.87
CA GLY A 46 -4.07 -11.88 -5.24
C GLY A 46 -4.00 -11.06 -3.94
N LEU A 47 -3.13 -11.37 -3.00
CA LEU A 47 -2.94 -10.57 -1.78
C LEU A 47 -1.46 -10.39 -1.48
N ASN A 48 -1.02 -9.14 -1.51
CA ASN A 48 0.30 -8.71 -1.07
C ASN A 48 0.18 -8.07 0.30
N LEU A 49 1.10 -8.42 1.20
CA LEU A 49 1.12 -7.94 2.55
C LEU A 49 2.46 -7.29 2.85
N LEU A 50 2.44 -5.99 3.14
CA LEU A 50 3.62 -5.24 3.55
C LEU A 50 3.44 -4.82 5.01
N THR A 51 4.49 -4.91 5.80
CA THR A 51 4.49 -4.43 7.19
C THR A 51 5.28 -3.12 7.22
N GLY A 52 4.72 -2.10 7.84
CA GLY A 52 5.37 -0.82 8.06
C GLY A 52 5.37 -0.42 9.53
N GLU A 53 6.25 0.50 9.87
CA GLU A 53 6.36 1.07 11.21
C GLU A 53 6.12 2.56 11.14
N LEU A 54 5.22 3.06 11.98
CA LEU A 54 5.02 4.49 12.20
C LEU A 54 6.00 4.95 13.29
N PRO A 55 6.74 6.05 13.07
CA PRO A 55 7.71 6.61 14.01
C PRO A 55 7.03 7.38 15.16
N ASP A 56 5.94 6.82 15.69
CA ASP A 56 5.27 7.27 16.90
C ASP A 56 6.06 6.86 18.15
N ASP A 57 5.76 7.46 19.31
CA ASP A 57 6.24 6.99 20.62
C ASP A 57 5.03 6.51 21.45
N PRO A 58 4.84 5.20 21.65
CA PRO A 58 5.67 4.09 21.15
C PRO A 58 5.48 3.81 19.64
N VAL A 59 6.47 3.17 19.02
CA VAL A 59 6.44 2.79 17.59
C VAL A 59 5.20 1.94 17.32
N ARG A 60 4.43 2.31 16.30
CA ARG A 60 3.21 1.58 15.92
C ARG A 60 3.43 0.78 14.66
N ILE A 61 3.19 -0.52 14.74
CA ILE A 61 3.30 -1.43 13.59
C ILE A 61 1.96 -1.47 12.87
N PHE A 62 1.98 -1.33 11.55
CA PHE A 62 0.82 -1.46 10.69
C PHE A 62 1.08 -2.41 9.53
N ARG A 63 0.00 -2.90 8.93
CA ARG A 63 0.04 -3.82 7.79
C ARG A 63 -0.72 -3.22 6.63
N ILE A 64 -0.14 -3.28 5.45
CA ILE A 64 -0.78 -2.93 4.19
C ILE A 64 -1.18 -4.21 3.49
N ARG A 65 -2.40 -4.22 2.97
CA ARG A 65 -3.00 -5.33 2.26
C ARG A 65 -3.37 -4.84 0.88
N VAL A 66 -2.54 -5.17 -0.11
CA VAL A 66 -2.82 -4.85 -1.52
C VAL A 66 -3.45 -6.07 -2.16
N ARG A 67 -4.75 -5.99 -2.46
CA ARG A 67 -5.48 -7.00 -3.20
C ARG A 67 -5.47 -6.68 -4.68
N GLU A 68 -4.79 -7.54 -5.43
CA GLU A 68 -4.80 -7.48 -6.88
C GLU A 68 -5.94 -8.33 -7.45
N PRO A 69 -6.68 -7.79 -8.44
CA PRO A 69 -7.74 -8.55 -9.07
C PRO A 69 -7.17 -9.62 -10.01
N ARG A 70 -7.64 -10.87 -9.83
CA ARG A 70 -7.13 -12.04 -10.55
C ARG A 70 -7.76 -12.27 -11.93
N LEU A 71 -9.01 -11.82 -12.14
CA LEU A 71 -9.83 -12.18 -13.31
C LEU A 71 -10.30 -11.00 -14.16
N VAL A 72 -10.44 -9.80 -13.58
CA VAL A 72 -10.94 -8.62 -14.27
C VAL A 72 -9.90 -7.51 -14.09
N PRO A 73 -9.57 -6.71 -15.12
CA PRO A 73 -8.71 -5.55 -14.99
C PRO A 73 -9.42 -4.41 -14.25
N THR A 74 -9.76 -4.64 -12.98
CA THR A 74 -10.20 -3.60 -12.05
C THR A 74 -8.99 -2.98 -11.37
N ALA A 75 -9.18 -1.82 -10.71
CA ALA A 75 -8.13 -1.26 -9.87
C ALA A 75 -7.81 -2.20 -8.69
N PRO A 76 -6.54 -2.32 -8.26
CA PRO A 76 -6.18 -2.97 -7.02
C PRO A 76 -6.83 -2.26 -5.83
N ARG A 77 -7.07 -2.99 -4.75
CA ARG A 77 -7.58 -2.42 -3.50
C ARG A 77 -6.49 -2.43 -2.47
N CYS A 78 -6.24 -1.29 -1.84
CA CYS A 78 -5.28 -1.16 -0.75
C CYS A 78 -6.03 -0.93 0.56
N THR A 79 -5.68 -1.69 1.59
CA THR A 79 -6.23 -1.55 2.94
C THR A 79 -5.08 -1.43 3.93
N LEU A 80 -5.14 -0.43 4.79
CA LEU A 80 -4.29 -0.27 5.97
C LEU A 80 -4.94 -1.00 7.15
N GLU A 81 -4.18 -1.81 7.86
CA GLU A 81 -4.57 -2.42 9.12
C GLU A 81 -3.62 -1.91 10.20
N LEU A 82 -4.16 -1.16 11.17
CA LEU A 82 -3.41 -0.61 12.30
C LEU A 82 -4.18 -0.90 13.58
N ASP A 83 -3.52 -1.45 14.60
CA ASP A 83 -4.14 -1.81 15.89
C ASP A 83 -5.40 -2.69 15.74
N GLY A 84 -5.40 -3.57 14.73
CA GLY A 84 -6.55 -4.44 14.38
C GLY A 84 -7.70 -3.73 13.65
N VAL A 85 -7.57 -2.44 13.36
CA VAL A 85 -8.55 -1.65 12.61
C VAL A 85 -8.16 -1.59 11.14
N GLU A 86 -9.02 -2.12 10.28
CA GLU A 86 -8.88 -2.02 8.83
C GLU A 86 -9.45 -0.69 8.31
N ARG A 87 -8.68 0.03 7.50
CA ARG A 87 -9.06 1.26 6.81
C ARG A 87 -8.76 1.15 5.32
N PRO A 88 -9.73 1.35 4.43
CA PRO A 88 -9.47 1.39 3.01
C PRO A 88 -8.61 2.61 2.67
N MET A 89 -7.53 2.41 1.91
CA MET A 89 -6.72 3.49 1.38
C MET A 89 -7.26 3.87 -0.01
N PRO A 90 -7.73 5.10 -0.23
CA PRO A 90 -8.20 5.53 -1.53
C PRO A 90 -7.05 5.59 -2.54
N GLU A 91 -7.37 5.24 -3.79
CA GLU A 91 -6.46 5.43 -4.91
C GLU A 91 -6.40 6.92 -5.28
N ARG A 92 -5.20 7.45 -5.42
CA ARG A 92 -4.93 8.80 -5.89
C ARG A 92 -4.50 8.72 -7.35
N PHE A 93 -5.42 9.06 -8.25
CA PHE A 93 -5.08 9.26 -9.65
C PHE A 93 -4.26 10.56 -9.76
N LEU A 94 -2.98 10.43 -10.10
CA LEU A 94 -2.22 11.56 -10.62
C LEU A 94 -2.78 11.81 -12.04
N ALA A 95 -3.60 12.86 -12.15
CA ALA A 95 -4.18 13.32 -13.42
C ALA A 95 -3.11 14.02 -14.28
#